data_AF-A0A1G2ZSY4-F1
#
_entry.id   AF-A0A1G2ZSY4-F1
#
_cell.length_a   1.000
_cell.length_b   1.000
_cell.length_c   1.000
_cell.angle_alpha   90.00
_cell.angle_beta   90.00
_cell.angle_gamma   90.00
#
_symmetry.space_group_name_H-M   'P 1'
#
loop_
_entity.id
_entity.type
_entity.pdbx_description
1 polymer ?
#
loop_
_entity_poly.entity_id
_entity_poly.type
_entity_poly.pdbx_seq_one_letter_code
_entity_poly.pdbx_strand_id
1 'polypeptide(L)'
;MRTILLQVAVCLLVIASGCESLRFGSKQTAEETKKKPEVRQYVQADTGRWLVHDVNRPAPPVITPGIASTPDQVGKSPSDAIVLFDGTDLSQWTDTKGEPSKWIVRDGYMECVKDSGYIQTKRKFGSCQLHVEFATPATVRGNSQGRGNSGVFLMANYEVQVLDSYNNATYSDGQCAALYGRAVPLVNACRGPGQWQSYDIIFHRPIFKGKKVVRKPTFTVFQNGVLVQDHVELRGGTGWKGPHAISDFEPHEDALPISLQDHGNPVRYRNVWIRELAD
;
A
#
# COMPACT_ATOMS: atom_id res chain seq x y z
N MET A 1 64.28 -7.11 -12.07
CA MET A 1 64.83 -7.98 -13.16
C MET A 1 63.62 -8.56 -13.88
N ARG A 2 63.35 -8.38 -15.17
CA ARG A 2 64.16 -8.05 -16.35
C ARG A 2 63.36 -7.16 -17.30
N THR A 3 64.01 -6.09 -17.74
CA THR A 3 63.66 -5.27 -18.90
C THR A 3 64.30 -5.93 -20.13
N ILE A 4 63.59 -6.06 -21.25
CA ILE A 4 64.21 -6.39 -22.54
C ILE A 4 64.04 -5.18 -23.46
N LEU A 5 65.17 -4.53 -23.73
CA LEU A 5 65.40 -3.59 -24.82
C LEU A 5 65.35 -4.33 -26.16
N LEU A 6 64.88 -3.66 -27.21
CA LEU A 6 65.45 -3.88 -28.55
C LEU A 6 65.71 -2.54 -29.25
N GLN A 7 66.92 -2.46 -29.79
CA GLN A 7 67.65 -1.34 -30.35
C GLN A 7 67.15 -0.92 -31.75
N VAL A 8 67.06 0.40 -32.02
CA VAL A 8 67.95 1.24 -32.85
C VAL A 8 67.82 1.05 -34.37
N ALA A 9 67.46 2.13 -35.07
CA ALA A 9 68.19 2.61 -36.24
C ALA A 9 67.83 4.09 -36.51
N VAL A 10 68.81 4.96 -36.32
CA VAL A 10 68.79 6.37 -36.72
C VAL A 10 69.24 6.46 -38.18
N CYS A 11 68.46 7.12 -39.02
CA CYS A 11 68.94 7.65 -40.31
C CYS A 11 68.62 9.15 -40.37
N LEU A 12 69.68 9.94 -40.24
CA LEU A 12 69.73 11.37 -40.54
C LEU A 12 69.80 11.55 -42.05
N LEU A 13 68.90 12.36 -42.60
CA LEU A 13 69.06 12.97 -43.92
C LEU A 13 68.68 14.45 -43.80
N VAL A 14 69.69 15.31 -43.98
CA VAL A 14 69.56 16.76 -44.08
C VAL A 14 69.52 17.10 -45.56
N ILE A 15 68.47 17.78 -46.03
CA ILE A 15 68.55 18.65 -47.22
C ILE A 15 67.81 19.95 -46.90
N ALA A 16 68.51 21.05 -47.15
CA ALA A 16 68.12 22.42 -46.86
C ALA A 16 67.17 23.01 -47.91
N SER A 17 66.54 24.12 -47.49
CA SER A 17 66.27 25.34 -48.28
C SER A 17 64.80 25.63 -48.64
N GLY A 18 64.39 26.88 -48.37
CA GLY A 18 63.52 27.64 -49.27
C GLY A 18 62.08 27.91 -48.81
N CYS A 19 61.88 29.10 -48.24
CA CYS A 19 60.76 30.04 -48.44
C CYS A 19 59.48 29.54 -49.17
N GLU A 20 58.32 29.60 -48.51
CA GLU A 20 57.18 30.45 -48.93
C GLU A 20 55.99 30.29 -47.97
N SER A 21 55.53 31.43 -47.45
CA SER A 21 54.32 31.53 -46.64
C SER A 21 53.08 31.45 -47.55
N LEU A 22 52.51 30.26 -47.71
CA LEU A 22 51.16 30.11 -48.29
C LEU A 22 50.10 30.33 -47.21
N ARG A 23 49.56 31.55 -47.15
CA ARG A 23 48.31 31.84 -46.42
C ARG A 23 47.15 31.20 -47.19
N PHE A 24 46.72 30.01 -46.78
CA PHE A 24 45.42 29.47 -47.19
C PHE A 24 44.31 30.22 -46.45
N GLY A 25 43.72 31.21 -47.12
CA GLY A 25 42.46 31.82 -46.69
C GLY A 25 41.30 30.85 -46.92
N SER A 26 41.00 29.99 -45.94
CA SER A 26 39.74 29.26 -45.95
C SER A 26 38.61 30.21 -45.56
N LYS A 27 37.82 30.65 -46.54
CA LYS A 27 36.48 31.21 -46.27
C LYS A 27 35.63 30.09 -45.67
N GLN A 28 35.56 30.01 -44.34
CA GLN A 28 34.48 29.29 -43.67
C GLN A 28 33.21 30.12 -43.84
N THR A 29 32.35 29.72 -44.78
CA THR A 29 30.94 30.10 -44.72
C THR A 29 30.34 29.42 -43.50
N ALA A 30 30.09 30.19 -42.45
CA ALA A 30 29.31 29.74 -41.31
C ALA A 30 27.89 29.44 -41.80
N GLU A 31 27.58 28.16 -41.93
CA GLU A 31 26.22 27.71 -42.14
C GLU A 31 25.48 27.97 -40.82
N GLU A 32 24.64 29.02 -40.78
CA GLU A 32 23.72 29.26 -39.69
C GLU A 32 22.77 28.06 -39.60
N THR A 33 23.09 27.10 -38.74
CA THR A 33 22.14 26.08 -38.31
C THR A 33 20.97 26.80 -37.65
N LYS A 34 19.89 27.03 -38.40
CA LYS A 34 18.61 27.48 -37.85
C LYS A 34 18.20 26.48 -36.77
N LYS A 35 18.40 26.85 -35.51
CA LYS A 35 17.90 26.07 -34.35
C LYS A 35 16.43 25.81 -34.60
N LYS A 36 16.03 24.53 -34.66
CA LYS A 36 14.61 24.16 -34.70
C LYS A 36 13.90 24.90 -33.55
N PRO A 37 12.71 25.47 -33.78
CA PRO A 37 11.98 26.14 -32.73
C PRO A 37 11.80 25.17 -31.55
N GLU A 38 12.12 25.65 -30.36
CA GLU A 38 11.99 24.89 -29.12
C GLU A 38 10.52 24.50 -28.92
N VAL A 39 10.21 23.21 -29.00
CA VAL A 39 8.85 22.70 -28.76
C VAL A 39 8.62 22.69 -27.24
N ARG A 40 7.80 23.62 -26.75
CA ARG A 40 7.42 23.69 -25.33
C ARG A 40 6.15 22.89 -25.07
N GLN A 41 6.30 21.76 -24.38
CA GLN A 41 5.18 20.91 -23.97
C GLN A 41 4.79 21.25 -22.54
N TYR A 42 3.49 21.39 -22.29
CA TYR A 42 2.95 21.68 -20.97
C TYR A 42 2.05 20.54 -20.50
N VAL A 43 2.05 20.30 -19.19
CA VAL A 43 1.18 19.35 -18.51
C VAL A 43 0.27 20.09 -17.54
N GLN A 44 -0.98 19.63 -17.46
CA GLN A 44 -1.91 20.08 -16.43
C GLN A 44 -1.79 19.14 -15.23
N ALA A 45 -1.73 19.73 -14.04
CA ALA A 45 -1.70 19.04 -12.76
C ALA A 45 -2.58 19.79 -11.77
N ASP A 46 -2.89 19.18 -10.63
CA ASP A 46 -3.71 19.81 -9.59
C ASP A 46 -3.05 21.07 -9.01
N THR A 47 -1.71 21.16 -9.11
CA THR A 47 -0.90 22.32 -8.72
C THR A 47 -0.76 23.38 -9.81
N GLY A 48 -1.46 23.22 -10.93
CA GLY A 48 -1.46 24.16 -12.06
C GLY A 48 -0.84 23.60 -13.34
N ARG A 49 -0.57 24.51 -14.29
CA ARG A 49 0.02 24.20 -15.59
C ARG A 49 1.53 24.35 -15.54
N TRP A 50 2.25 23.29 -15.90
CA TRP A 50 3.70 23.24 -15.80
C TRP A 50 4.34 22.90 -17.14
N LEU A 51 5.53 23.45 -17.41
CA LEU A 51 6.35 22.95 -18.52
C LEU A 51 6.84 21.54 -18.18
N VAL A 52 6.94 20.65 -19.16
CA VAL A 52 7.56 19.34 -18.96
C VAL A 52 9.02 19.56 -18.50
N HIS A 53 9.40 18.93 -17.39
CA HIS A 53 10.68 19.13 -16.68
C HIS A 53 10.86 20.51 -16.00
N ASP A 54 9.78 21.24 -15.71
CA ASP A 54 9.86 22.44 -14.87
C ASP A 54 10.27 22.09 -13.44
N VAL A 55 11.47 22.52 -13.05
CA VAL A 55 12.03 22.30 -11.71
C VAL A 55 11.27 23.04 -10.61
N ASN A 56 10.45 24.03 -10.96
CA ASN A 56 9.62 24.76 -10.00
C ASN A 56 8.27 24.09 -9.75
N ARG A 57 7.92 23.03 -10.50
CA ARG A 57 6.73 22.23 -10.20
C ARG A 57 6.87 21.65 -8.80
N PRO A 58 5.86 21.77 -7.91
CA PRO A 58 5.95 21.27 -6.54
C PRO A 58 6.37 19.81 -6.51
N ALA A 59 7.47 19.54 -5.80
CA ALA A 59 7.96 18.20 -5.57
C ALA A 59 7.04 17.47 -4.56
N PRO A 60 6.92 16.13 -4.66
CA PRO A 60 6.21 15.36 -3.64
C PRO A 60 6.91 15.48 -2.29
N PRO A 61 6.19 15.32 -1.16
CA PRO A 61 6.79 15.29 0.16
C PRO A 61 7.79 14.12 0.27
N VAL A 62 8.93 14.39 0.91
CA VAL A 62 9.94 13.36 1.20
C VAL A 62 9.56 12.66 2.51
N ILE A 63 9.49 11.34 2.49
CA ILE A 63 9.21 10.52 3.66
C ILE A 63 10.30 9.47 3.85
N THR A 64 10.51 9.02 5.08
CA THR A 64 11.29 7.82 5.35
C THR A 64 10.38 6.60 5.18
N PRO A 65 10.71 5.63 4.30
CA PRO A 65 9.89 4.45 4.11
C PRO A 65 9.90 3.56 5.37
N GLY A 66 8.85 2.76 5.49
CA GLY A 66 8.77 1.72 6.51
C GLY A 66 9.71 0.55 6.24
N ILE A 67 9.68 -0.43 7.15
CA ILE A 67 10.34 -1.74 6.96
C ILE A 67 9.22 -2.77 6.77
N ALA A 68 9.32 -3.57 5.71
CA ALA A 68 8.32 -4.60 5.44
C ALA A 68 8.33 -5.70 6.51
N SER A 69 7.14 -6.20 6.82
CA SER A 69 6.93 -7.27 7.79
C SER A 69 7.36 -8.63 7.24
N THR A 70 7.82 -9.50 8.13
CA THR A 70 8.07 -10.93 7.85
C THR A 70 7.34 -11.78 8.89
N PRO A 71 7.25 -13.12 8.71
CA PRO A 71 6.70 -13.99 9.76
C PRO A 71 7.37 -13.78 11.13
N ASP A 72 8.69 -13.56 11.12
CA ASP A 72 9.51 -13.54 12.34
C ASP A 72 9.80 -12.13 12.85
N GLN A 73 9.67 -11.12 12.00
CA GLN A 73 9.97 -9.73 12.32
C GLN A 73 8.78 -8.82 12.02
N VAL A 74 8.35 -8.09 13.04
CA VAL A 74 7.35 -7.02 12.89
C VAL A 74 7.87 -5.92 11.96
N GLY A 75 7.00 -5.42 11.10
CA GLY A 75 7.33 -4.29 10.22
C GLY A 75 7.46 -2.96 10.97
N LYS A 76 7.74 -1.89 10.21
CA LYS A 76 7.68 -0.51 10.68
C LYS A 76 6.91 0.35 9.71
N SER A 77 6.15 1.31 10.23
CA SER A 77 5.40 2.26 9.42
C SER A 77 6.32 3.26 8.71
N PRO A 78 5.88 3.82 7.56
CA PRO A 78 6.48 5.02 7.00
C PRO A 78 6.38 6.23 7.94
N SER A 79 7.24 7.24 7.77
CA SER A 79 7.32 8.38 8.68
C SER A 79 6.12 9.33 8.67
N ASP A 80 5.30 9.29 7.62
CA ASP A 80 4.08 10.09 7.51
C ASP A 80 2.81 9.30 7.88
N ALA A 81 2.94 8.03 8.26
CA ALA A 81 1.83 7.22 8.67
C ALA A 81 1.38 7.54 10.09
N ILE A 82 0.07 7.46 10.31
CA ILE A 82 -0.52 7.46 11.64
C ILE A 82 -0.44 6.04 12.17
N VAL A 83 0.34 5.86 13.22
CA VAL A 83 0.46 4.58 13.92
C VAL A 83 -0.80 4.38 14.75
N LEU A 84 -1.59 3.37 14.39
CA LEU A 84 -2.79 2.97 15.12
C LEU A 84 -2.43 1.98 16.22
N PHE A 85 -1.43 1.11 16.01
CA PHE A 85 -0.95 0.20 17.04
C PHE A 85 0.48 -0.27 16.76
N ASP A 86 1.38 -0.03 17.71
CA ASP A 86 2.81 -0.39 17.64
C ASP A 86 3.22 -1.52 18.59
N GLY A 87 2.27 -2.09 19.32
CA GLY A 87 2.52 -3.12 20.33
C GLY A 87 2.49 -2.64 21.77
N THR A 88 2.29 -1.35 22.03
CA THR A 88 2.36 -0.79 23.39
C THR A 88 1.01 -0.72 24.10
N ASP A 89 0.01 -0.08 23.51
CA ASP A 89 -1.29 0.15 24.13
C ASP A 89 -2.43 0.33 23.11
N LEU A 90 -3.66 0.47 23.62
CA LEU A 90 -4.86 0.72 22.83
C LEU A 90 -5.25 2.21 22.81
N SER A 91 -4.29 3.13 22.94
CA SER A 91 -4.57 4.57 23.03
C SER A 91 -5.32 5.13 21.81
N GLN A 92 -5.15 4.53 20.63
CA GLN A 92 -5.86 4.91 19.40
C GLN A 92 -7.22 4.21 19.22
N TRP A 93 -7.62 3.35 20.16
CA TRP A 93 -8.76 2.46 20.02
C TRP A 93 -9.76 2.57 21.16
N THR A 94 -11.01 2.21 20.87
CA THR A 94 -12.11 2.07 21.84
C THR A 94 -12.97 0.86 21.45
N ASP A 95 -13.91 0.48 22.31
CA ASP A 95 -15.04 -0.32 21.87
C ASP A 95 -15.95 0.47 20.88
N THR A 96 -17.02 -0.15 20.41
CA THR A 96 -17.97 0.49 19.48
C THR A 96 -18.81 1.60 20.09
N LYS A 97 -18.78 1.77 21.42
CA LYS A 97 -19.50 2.81 22.17
C LYS A 97 -18.61 3.98 22.55
N GLY A 98 -17.30 3.89 22.30
CA GLY A 98 -16.32 4.91 22.66
C GLY A 98 -15.66 4.69 24.02
N GLU A 99 -15.95 3.58 24.69
CA GLU A 99 -15.41 3.20 25.98
C GLU A 99 -14.11 2.39 25.84
N PRO A 100 -13.32 2.20 26.92
CA PRO A 100 -12.14 1.34 26.87
C PRO A 100 -12.47 -0.07 26.37
N SER A 101 -11.69 -0.55 25.39
CA SER A 101 -11.85 -1.91 24.86
C SER A 101 -11.46 -2.97 25.90
N LYS A 102 -12.12 -4.12 25.83
CA LYS A 102 -11.78 -5.31 26.62
C LYS A 102 -10.74 -6.22 25.95
N TRP A 103 -10.29 -5.86 24.75
CA TRP A 103 -9.16 -6.52 24.10
C TRP A 103 -7.90 -6.34 24.95
N ILE A 104 -7.02 -7.33 24.92
CA ILE A 104 -5.81 -7.33 25.74
C ILE A 104 -4.58 -7.00 24.90
N VAL A 105 -3.60 -6.33 25.49
CA VAL A 105 -2.28 -6.10 24.88
C VAL A 105 -1.25 -6.92 25.64
N ARG A 106 -0.47 -7.71 24.91
CA ARG A 106 0.65 -8.49 25.45
C ARG A 106 1.63 -8.84 24.34
N ASP A 107 2.90 -9.02 24.69
CA ASP A 107 3.92 -9.53 23.77
C ASP A 107 3.99 -8.76 22.42
N GLY A 108 3.75 -7.45 22.45
CA GLY A 108 3.76 -6.58 21.28
C GLY A 108 2.55 -6.72 20.32
N TYR A 109 1.49 -7.41 20.73
CA TYR A 109 0.24 -7.53 19.96
C TYR A 109 -1.00 -7.20 20.80
N MET A 110 -2.07 -6.77 20.13
CA MET A 110 -3.41 -6.78 20.71
C MET A 110 -4.09 -8.11 20.35
N GLU A 111 -4.93 -8.64 21.24
CA GLU A 111 -5.62 -9.91 21.04
C GLU A 111 -7.12 -9.76 21.31
N CYS A 112 -7.90 -10.28 20.37
CA CYS A 112 -9.34 -10.38 20.50
C CYS A 112 -9.70 -11.28 21.68
N VAL A 113 -10.56 -10.79 22.55
CA VAL A 113 -11.13 -11.57 23.66
C VAL A 113 -12.54 -11.95 23.28
N LYS A 114 -12.92 -13.22 23.44
CA LYS A 114 -14.27 -13.67 23.13
C LYS A 114 -15.30 -12.85 23.93
N ASP A 115 -16.37 -12.42 23.27
CA ASP A 115 -17.47 -11.61 23.83
C ASP A 115 -17.03 -10.21 24.32
N SER A 116 -15.91 -9.72 23.81
CA SER A 116 -15.45 -8.34 24.03
C SER A 116 -16.11 -7.33 23.09
N GLY A 117 -16.61 -7.81 21.95
CA GLY A 117 -17.13 -6.98 20.88
C GLY A 117 -16.03 -6.43 19.97
N TYR A 118 -16.45 -5.73 18.92
CA TYR A 118 -15.53 -5.09 17.98
C TYR A 118 -14.72 -4.01 18.71
N ILE A 119 -13.49 -3.83 18.26
CA ILE A 119 -12.66 -2.68 18.60
C ILE A 119 -12.59 -1.74 17.39
N GLN A 120 -12.54 -0.43 17.61
CA GLN A 120 -12.48 0.56 16.53
C GLN A 120 -11.53 1.70 16.84
N THR A 121 -11.03 2.36 15.81
CA THR A 121 -10.18 3.55 15.96
C THR A 121 -10.99 4.73 16.50
N LYS A 122 -10.39 5.53 17.38
CA LYS A 122 -10.96 6.81 17.84
C LYS A 122 -11.10 7.81 16.70
N ARG A 123 -10.08 7.85 15.84
CA ARG A 123 -10.08 8.65 14.62
C ARG A 123 -10.92 7.99 13.54
N LYS A 124 -11.53 8.82 12.70
CA LYS A 124 -12.30 8.42 11.54
C LYS A 124 -11.46 8.64 10.28
N PHE A 125 -11.61 7.76 9.30
CA PHE A 125 -10.84 7.76 8.06
C PHE A 125 -11.74 7.59 6.84
N GLY A 126 -11.31 8.18 5.74
CA GLY A 126 -11.89 8.01 4.40
C GLY A 126 -10.99 7.13 3.54
N SER A 127 -10.63 7.63 2.35
CA SER A 127 -9.65 6.96 1.47
C SER A 127 -8.29 6.87 2.13
N CYS A 128 -7.68 5.69 2.06
CA CYS A 128 -6.47 5.42 2.80
C CYS A 128 -5.62 4.29 2.19
N GLN A 129 -4.34 4.30 2.57
CA GLN A 129 -3.49 3.13 2.58
C GLN A 129 -3.42 2.63 4.03
N LEU A 130 -3.89 1.42 4.28
CA LEU A 130 -3.91 0.77 5.60
C LEU A 130 -3.02 -0.47 5.58
N HIS A 131 -2.16 -0.59 6.59
CA HIS A 131 -1.41 -1.82 6.85
C HIS A 131 -1.87 -2.46 8.16
N VAL A 132 -2.01 -3.78 8.15
CA VAL A 132 -2.41 -4.59 9.31
C VAL A 132 -1.62 -5.90 9.29
N GLU A 133 -0.94 -6.24 10.38
CA GLU A 133 -0.49 -7.61 10.60
C GLU A 133 -1.46 -8.35 11.52
N PHE A 134 -1.80 -9.59 11.16
CA PHE A 134 -2.67 -10.44 11.97
C PHE A 134 -2.15 -11.87 12.06
N ALA A 135 -2.49 -12.56 13.14
CA ALA A 135 -2.22 -13.98 13.30
C ALA A 135 -3.47 -14.68 13.85
N THR A 136 -3.92 -15.69 13.14
CA THR A 136 -4.98 -16.59 13.62
C THR A 136 -4.44 -17.45 14.77
N PRO A 137 -5.31 -18.02 15.62
CA PRO A 137 -4.88 -18.81 16.77
C PRO A 137 -3.97 -19.98 16.36
N ALA A 138 -2.85 -20.19 17.06
CA ALA A 138 -1.95 -21.33 16.79
C ALA A 138 -2.64 -22.68 17.05
N THR A 139 -3.51 -22.72 18.06
CA THR A 139 -4.37 -23.88 18.32
C THR A 139 -5.58 -23.85 17.41
N VAL A 140 -5.59 -24.73 16.42
CA VAL A 140 -6.71 -24.87 15.48
C VAL A 140 -7.95 -25.40 16.19
N ARG A 141 -9.07 -24.66 16.07
CA ARG A 141 -10.40 -25.07 16.51
C ARG A 141 -11.44 -24.66 15.47
N GLY A 142 -12.48 -25.48 15.32
CA GLY A 142 -13.53 -25.24 14.34
C GLY A 142 -13.10 -25.53 12.90
N ASN A 143 -14.00 -25.23 11.97
CA ASN A 143 -13.84 -25.38 10.54
C ASN A 143 -14.62 -24.27 9.81
N SER A 144 -14.35 -24.07 8.53
CA SER A 144 -14.99 -23.02 7.73
C SER A 144 -14.89 -21.66 8.45
N GLN A 145 -15.98 -20.88 8.53
CA GLN A 145 -16.07 -19.60 9.24
C GLN A 145 -15.92 -19.68 10.76
N GLY A 146 -15.90 -20.88 11.34
CA GLY A 146 -15.70 -21.07 12.78
C GLY A 146 -14.23 -21.12 13.21
N ARG A 147 -13.28 -21.05 12.28
CA ARG A 147 -11.85 -21.27 12.53
C ARG A 147 -11.05 -19.98 12.33
N GLY A 148 -10.67 -19.34 13.43
CA GLY A 148 -9.80 -18.15 13.40
C GLY A 148 -10.42 -16.94 12.70
N ASN A 149 -11.74 -16.78 12.81
CA ASN A 149 -12.51 -15.73 12.14
C ASN A 149 -12.42 -14.40 12.89
N SER A 150 -12.24 -13.32 12.15
CA SER A 150 -12.27 -11.91 12.53
C SER A 150 -12.44 -11.11 11.22
N GLY A 151 -12.16 -9.81 11.20
CA GLY A 151 -12.28 -9.03 9.98
C GLY A 151 -11.72 -7.62 10.16
N VAL A 152 -11.20 -7.04 9.08
CA VAL A 152 -10.77 -5.65 9.03
C VAL A 152 -11.83 -4.85 8.29
N PHE A 153 -12.52 -3.96 9.01
CA PHE A 153 -13.63 -3.17 8.48
C PHE A 153 -13.16 -1.75 8.19
N LEU A 154 -13.20 -1.39 6.91
CA LEU A 154 -12.92 -0.03 6.48
C LEU A 154 -14.20 0.79 6.59
N MET A 155 -14.07 1.97 7.19
CA MET A 155 -15.21 2.84 7.53
C MET A 155 -16.29 2.11 8.34
N ALA A 156 -15.91 1.12 9.17
CA ALA A 156 -16.80 0.24 9.94
C ALA A 156 -17.87 -0.52 9.13
N ASN A 157 -17.81 -0.48 7.79
CA ASN A 157 -18.88 -0.97 6.90
C ASN A 157 -18.40 -2.00 5.89
N TYR A 158 -17.13 -1.97 5.49
CA TYR A 158 -16.61 -2.76 4.38
C TYR A 158 -15.54 -3.73 4.86
N GLU A 159 -15.88 -5.01 4.88
CA GLU A 159 -15.05 -6.06 5.47
C GLU A 159 -14.06 -6.65 4.46
N VAL A 160 -12.77 -6.56 4.80
CA VAL A 160 -11.74 -7.46 4.29
C VAL A 160 -11.61 -8.61 5.29
N GLN A 161 -11.99 -9.80 4.84
CA GLN A 161 -12.16 -10.95 5.71
C GLN A 161 -10.84 -11.42 6.33
N VAL A 162 -10.84 -11.73 7.63
CA VAL A 162 -9.73 -12.39 8.33
C VAL A 162 -10.17 -13.77 8.75
N LEU A 163 -9.53 -14.80 8.20
CA LEU A 163 -9.88 -16.18 8.50
C LEU A 163 -8.64 -17.06 8.45
N ASP A 164 -8.61 -18.13 9.25
CA ASP A 164 -7.65 -19.21 9.01
C ASP A 164 -8.12 -20.03 7.80
N SER A 165 -7.72 -19.63 6.60
CA SER A 165 -7.98 -20.34 5.35
C SER A 165 -6.84 -21.27 4.93
N TYR A 166 -5.89 -21.59 5.83
CA TYR A 166 -4.82 -22.56 5.56
C TYR A 166 -5.33 -23.99 5.78
N ASN A 167 -5.48 -24.74 4.69
CA ASN A 167 -6.09 -26.08 4.69
C ASN A 167 -7.44 -26.11 5.42
N ASN A 168 -8.27 -25.09 5.19
CA ASN A 168 -9.60 -24.94 5.77
C ASN A 168 -10.59 -24.46 4.70
N ALA A 169 -11.36 -25.38 4.13
CA ALA A 169 -12.35 -25.03 3.11
C ALA A 169 -13.53 -24.25 3.71
N THR A 170 -13.97 -23.22 3.00
CA THR A 170 -15.17 -22.44 3.29
C THR A 170 -15.76 -21.93 1.96
N TYR A 171 -16.83 -21.13 1.98
CA TYR A 171 -17.34 -20.49 0.78
C TYR A 171 -16.38 -19.40 0.29
N SER A 172 -16.10 -19.38 -1.01
CA SER A 172 -14.98 -18.61 -1.59
C SER A 172 -15.09 -17.09 -1.40
N ASP A 173 -16.31 -16.56 -1.31
CA ASP A 173 -16.62 -15.15 -1.07
C ASP A 173 -16.60 -14.76 0.42
N GLY A 174 -16.23 -15.68 1.31
CA GLY A 174 -15.96 -15.41 2.72
C GLY A 174 -14.69 -16.07 3.25
N GLN A 175 -13.78 -16.50 2.37
CA GLN A 175 -12.44 -16.92 2.80
C GLN A 175 -11.55 -15.71 3.12
N CYS A 176 -10.38 -15.95 3.73
CA CYS A 176 -9.41 -14.91 4.04
C CYS A 176 -9.12 -14.02 2.82
N ALA A 177 -9.10 -12.70 3.03
CA ALA A 177 -8.93 -11.65 2.03
C ALA A 177 -10.08 -11.47 1.02
N ALA A 178 -11.20 -12.17 1.18
CA ALA A 178 -12.42 -11.83 0.47
C ALA A 178 -12.91 -10.44 0.89
N LEU A 179 -13.47 -9.70 -0.07
CA LEU A 179 -14.41 -8.62 0.29
C LEU A 179 -15.72 -9.30 0.61
N TYR A 180 -16.07 -9.35 1.89
CA TYR A 180 -16.95 -10.38 2.42
C TYR A 180 -18.35 -10.39 1.76
N GLY A 181 -18.72 -11.55 1.21
CA GLY A 181 -19.95 -11.78 0.44
C GLY A 181 -20.00 -11.10 -0.93
N ARG A 182 -18.90 -10.47 -1.38
CA ARG A 182 -18.87 -9.63 -2.59
C ARG A 182 -17.85 -10.05 -3.62
N ALA A 183 -16.60 -10.28 -3.20
CA ALA A 183 -15.51 -10.57 -4.12
C ALA A 183 -14.60 -11.66 -3.56
N VAL A 184 -14.45 -12.73 -4.33
CA VAL A 184 -13.52 -13.82 -4.07
C VAL A 184 -12.10 -13.32 -4.29
N PRO A 185 -11.14 -13.55 -3.37
CA PRO A 185 -9.76 -13.17 -3.59
C PRO A 185 -9.16 -13.96 -4.76
N LEU A 186 -8.25 -13.33 -5.50
CA LEU A 186 -7.61 -13.92 -6.69
C LEU A 186 -6.88 -15.23 -6.38
N VAL A 187 -6.28 -15.31 -5.20
CA VAL A 187 -5.54 -16.48 -4.70
C VAL A 187 -5.67 -16.57 -3.18
N ASN A 188 -5.51 -17.78 -2.63
CA ASN A 188 -5.34 -17.97 -1.20
C ASN A 188 -3.84 -17.91 -0.86
N ALA A 189 -3.41 -16.81 -0.23
CA ALA A 189 -2.02 -16.57 0.14
C ALA A 189 -1.77 -16.78 1.65
N CYS A 190 -2.60 -17.57 2.34
CA CYS A 190 -2.50 -17.76 3.77
C CYS A 190 -1.25 -18.56 4.18
N ARG A 191 -0.54 -18.04 5.18
CA ARG A 191 0.35 -18.81 6.07
C ARG A 191 -0.46 -19.62 7.07
N GLY A 192 0.21 -20.55 7.76
CA GLY A 192 -0.41 -21.46 8.71
C GLY A 192 -0.85 -20.80 10.03
N PRO A 193 -1.64 -21.51 10.86
CA PRO A 193 -2.10 -21.03 12.16
C PRO A 193 -0.96 -20.51 13.04
N GLY A 194 -1.18 -19.39 13.74
CA GLY A 194 -0.20 -18.78 14.62
C GLY A 194 0.90 -17.96 13.92
N GLN A 195 1.10 -18.14 12.61
CA GLN A 195 2.03 -17.34 11.82
C GLN A 195 1.43 -15.97 11.49
N TRP A 196 2.29 -14.95 11.46
CA TRP A 196 1.88 -13.60 11.09
C TRP A 196 1.62 -13.48 9.60
N GLN A 197 0.48 -12.90 9.28
CA GLN A 197 0.01 -12.51 7.96
C GLN A 197 0.08 -10.99 7.88
N SER A 198 0.24 -10.43 6.68
CA SER A 198 0.09 -8.98 6.47
C SER A 198 -0.99 -8.69 5.45
N TYR A 199 -1.75 -7.62 5.70
CA TYR A 199 -2.55 -6.91 4.72
C TYR A 199 -1.96 -5.53 4.45
N ASP A 200 -1.80 -5.23 3.17
CA ASP A 200 -1.64 -3.86 2.66
C ASP A 200 -2.86 -3.55 1.80
N ILE A 201 -3.68 -2.62 2.28
CA ILE A 201 -4.98 -2.28 1.70
C ILE A 201 -4.93 -0.85 1.18
N ILE A 202 -5.22 -0.66 -0.10
CA ILE A 202 -5.52 0.64 -0.70
C ILE A 202 -7.03 0.70 -0.86
N PHE A 203 -7.64 1.68 -0.21
CA PHE A 203 -9.06 1.89 -0.21
C PHE A 203 -9.39 3.30 -0.67
N HIS A 204 -10.24 3.39 -1.69
CA HIS A 204 -10.91 4.64 -2.02
C HIS A 204 -12.34 4.57 -1.54
N ARG A 205 -12.74 5.53 -0.72
CA ARG A 205 -14.07 5.57 -0.10
C ARG A 205 -15.19 5.85 -1.11
N PRO A 206 -16.43 5.45 -0.80
CA PRO A 206 -17.56 5.94 -1.57
C PRO A 206 -17.76 7.44 -1.40
N ILE A 207 -18.30 8.10 -2.41
CA ILE A 207 -18.82 9.48 -2.32
C ILE A 207 -20.32 9.42 -2.54
N PHE A 208 -21.07 10.06 -1.64
CA PHE A 208 -22.51 10.20 -1.72
C PHE A 208 -22.92 11.64 -2.07
N LYS A 209 -23.95 11.78 -2.92
CA LYS A 209 -24.68 13.03 -3.13
C LYS A 209 -26.13 12.82 -2.69
N GLY A 210 -26.44 13.22 -1.46
CA GLY A 210 -27.69 12.83 -0.80
C GLY A 210 -27.76 11.32 -0.64
N LYS A 211 -28.84 10.69 -1.10
CA LYS A 211 -29.01 9.23 -1.03
C LYS A 211 -28.29 8.44 -2.12
N LYS A 212 -27.68 9.12 -3.10
CA LYS A 212 -27.08 8.46 -4.27
C LYS A 212 -25.58 8.32 -4.10
N VAL A 213 -25.07 7.10 -4.24
CA VAL A 213 -23.64 6.86 -4.45
C VAL A 213 -23.22 7.40 -5.83
N VAL A 214 -22.25 8.32 -5.86
CA VAL A 214 -21.70 8.92 -7.10
C VAL A 214 -20.30 8.41 -7.42
N ARG A 215 -19.58 7.92 -6.41
CA ARG A 215 -18.37 7.10 -6.57
C ARG A 215 -18.50 5.91 -5.63
N LYS A 216 -18.32 4.70 -6.14
CA LYS A 216 -18.35 3.48 -5.33
C LYS A 216 -16.98 3.25 -4.68
N PRO A 217 -16.90 2.52 -3.57
CA PRO A 217 -15.63 2.20 -2.96
C PRO A 217 -14.84 1.22 -3.83
N THR A 218 -13.53 1.39 -3.88
CA THR A 218 -12.61 0.45 -4.53
C THR A 218 -11.56 -0.07 -3.55
N PHE A 219 -11.16 -1.32 -3.75
CA PHE A 219 -10.20 -2.02 -2.91
C PHE A 219 -9.09 -2.62 -3.75
N THR A 220 -7.85 -2.33 -3.38
CA THR A 220 -6.69 -3.15 -3.76
C THR A 220 -6.13 -3.74 -2.49
N VAL A 221 -5.98 -5.06 -2.43
CA VAL A 221 -5.51 -5.76 -1.24
C VAL A 221 -4.35 -6.66 -1.62
N PHE A 222 -3.25 -6.53 -0.88
CA PHE A 222 -2.17 -7.49 -0.88
C PHE A 222 -2.19 -8.28 0.42
N GLN A 223 -2.10 -9.61 0.32
CA GLN A 223 -1.86 -10.49 1.45
C GLN A 223 -0.45 -11.05 1.36
N ASN A 224 0.39 -10.83 2.37
CA ASN A 224 1.77 -11.31 2.39
C ASN A 224 2.58 -10.89 1.13
N GLY A 225 2.31 -9.70 0.59
CA GLY A 225 2.91 -9.20 -0.64
C GLY A 225 2.32 -9.75 -1.94
N VAL A 226 1.32 -10.64 -1.87
CA VAL A 226 0.61 -11.20 -3.04
C VAL A 226 -0.67 -10.39 -3.28
N LEU A 227 -0.88 -9.92 -4.52
CA LEU A 227 -2.12 -9.24 -4.91
C LEU A 227 -3.31 -10.22 -4.84
N VAL A 228 -4.28 -9.93 -3.98
CA VAL A 228 -5.47 -10.78 -3.75
C VAL A 228 -6.78 -10.09 -4.11
N GLN A 229 -6.81 -8.76 -4.17
CA GLN A 229 -7.90 -7.97 -4.76
C GLN A 229 -7.28 -6.89 -5.63
N ASP A 230 -7.65 -6.83 -6.91
CA ASP A 230 -7.11 -5.86 -7.88
C ASP A 230 -8.17 -4.81 -8.23
N HIS A 231 -8.05 -3.62 -7.63
CA HIS A 231 -8.94 -2.47 -7.82
C HIS A 231 -10.44 -2.83 -7.88
N VAL A 232 -10.89 -3.69 -6.97
CA VAL A 232 -12.26 -4.21 -6.98
C VAL A 232 -13.23 -3.12 -6.54
N GLU A 233 -14.18 -2.79 -7.41
CA GLU A 233 -15.31 -1.89 -7.12
C GLU A 233 -16.43 -2.66 -6.42
N LEU A 234 -16.79 -2.24 -5.20
CA LEU A 234 -17.94 -2.81 -4.49
C LEU A 234 -19.27 -2.36 -5.09
N ARG A 235 -20.28 -3.23 -4.99
CA ARG A 235 -21.65 -2.96 -5.46
C ARG A 235 -22.66 -2.72 -4.33
N GLY A 236 -22.18 -2.58 -3.09
CA GLY A 236 -22.97 -2.26 -1.90
C GLY A 236 -22.19 -2.64 -0.63
N GLY A 237 -22.89 -2.74 0.52
CA GLY A 237 -22.30 -3.19 1.78
C GLY A 237 -21.84 -4.66 1.75
N THR A 238 -20.90 -5.03 2.62
CA THR A 238 -20.47 -6.42 2.85
C THR A 238 -21.32 -7.06 3.94
N GLY A 239 -21.52 -8.38 3.91
CA GLY A 239 -22.31 -9.03 4.97
C GLY A 239 -22.67 -10.49 4.71
N TRP A 240 -23.07 -11.18 5.79
CA TRP A 240 -23.39 -12.61 5.78
C TRP A 240 -24.87 -12.85 5.40
N LYS A 241 -25.15 -13.87 4.60
CA LYS A 241 -26.52 -14.22 4.15
C LYS A 241 -27.59 -14.12 5.25
N GLY A 242 -28.82 -13.77 4.89
CA GLY A 242 -29.93 -13.61 5.85
C GLY A 242 -30.06 -12.17 6.35
N PRO A 243 -30.37 -11.93 7.64
CA PRO A 243 -30.58 -10.57 8.17
C PRO A 243 -29.38 -9.62 8.03
N HIS A 244 -28.18 -10.16 7.78
CA HIS A 244 -26.95 -9.40 7.57
C HIS A 244 -26.46 -9.47 6.12
N ALA A 245 -27.34 -9.87 5.18
CA ALA A 245 -26.94 -10.09 3.80
C ALA A 245 -26.34 -8.83 3.20
N ILE A 246 -25.55 -9.03 2.15
CA ILE A 246 -25.09 -7.95 1.28
C ILE A 246 -26.23 -6.97 0.99
N SER A 247 -26.01 -5.69 1.26
CA SER A 247 -27.01 -4.64 1.14
C SER A 247 -26.67 -3.69 0.00
N ASP A 248 -27.63 -2.89 -0.46
CA ASP A 248 -27.27 -1.69 -1.23
C ASP A 248 -26.45 -0.72 -0.37
N PHE A 249 -25.89 0.32 -1.00
CA PHE A 249 -25.18 1.36 -0.28
C PHE A 249 -26.15 2.21 0.53
N GLU A 250 -25.93 2.28 1.84
CA GLU A 250 -26.55 3.28 2.70
C GLU A 250 -25.61 4.49 2.85
N PRO A 251 -26.10 5.73 2.67
CA PRO A 251 -25.30 6.92 2.91
C PRO A 251 -24.80 6.96 4.35
N HIS A 252 -23.53 7.32 4.51
CA HIS A 252 -22.90 7.50 5.80
C HIS A 252 -21.95 8.71 5.76
N GLU A 253 -21.39 9.05 6.92
CA GLU A 253 -20.41 10.13 7.04
C GLU A 253 -19.20 9.93 6.12
N ASP A 254 -18.58 11.03 5.72
CA ASP A 254 -17.46 11.07 4.78
C ASP A 254 -16.22 10.30 5.27
N ALA A 255 -16.09 10.18 6.59
CA ALA A 255 -15.08 9.40 7.28
C ALA A 255 -15.71 8.63 8.45
N LEU A 256 -15.29 7.37 8.66
CA LEU A 256 -15.73 6.51 9.78
C LEU A 256 -14.54 5.70 10.33
N PRO A 257 -14.65 5.11 11.53
CA PRO A 257 -13.56 4.33 12.12
C PRO A 257 -13.08 3.16 11.25
N ILE A 258 -11.85 2.72 11.47
CA ILE A 258 -11.42 1.35 11.13
C ILE A 258 -11.80 0.45 12.30
N SER A 259 -12.41 -0.70 12.02
CA SER A 259 -12.83 -1.64 13.07
C SER A 259 -12.24 -3.03 12.86
N LEU A 260 -11.97 -3.73 13.95
CA LEU A 260 -11.57 -5.13 13.96
C LEU A 260 -12.65 -5.96 14.65
N GLN A 261 -13.06 -7.06 14.03
CA GLN A 261 -14.18 -7.86 14.48
C GLN A 261 -13.79 -8.84 15.59
N ASP A 262 -14.62 -8.89 16.64
CA ASP A 262 -14.69 -10.04 17.53
C ASP A 262 -15.72 -11.05 17.00
N HIS A 263 -15.23 -12.20 16.54
CA HIS A 263 -16.05 -13.34 16.15
C HIS A 263 -15.81 -14.55 17.08
N GLY A 264 -15.40 -14.28 18.33
CA GLY A 264 -15.15 -15.27 19.37
C GLY A 264 -13.85 -16.08 19.21
N ASN A 265 -12.99 -15.71 18.26
CA ASN A 265 -11.66 -16.31 18.08
C ASN A 265 -10.57 -15.35 18.57
N PRO A 266 -9.53 -15.84 19.27
CA PRO A 266 -8.44 -15.00 19.76
C PRO A 266 -7.43 -14.67 18.65
N VAL A 267 -7.89 -13.97 17.61
CA VAL A 267 -7.04 -13.41 16.55
C VAL A 267 -6.20 -12.29 17.15
N ARG A 268 -4.92 -12.26 16.79
CA ARG A 268 -3.95 -11.27 17.26
C ARG A 268 -3.64 -10.29 16.16
N TYR A 269 -3.39 -9.03 16.52
CA TYR A 269 -3.03 -7.96 15.60
C TYR A 269 -1.80 -7.20 16.10
N ARG A 270 -0.91 -6.81 15.19
CA ARG A 270 0.25 -5.96 15.47
C ARG A 270 0.53 -5.03 14.30
N ASN A 271 1.38 -4.03 14.51
CA ASN A 271 1.85 -3.11 13.46
C ASN A 271 0.71 -2.61 12.58
N VAL A 272 -0.18 -1.81 13.15
CA VAL A 272 -1.32 -1.24 12.44
C VAL A 272 -1.02 0.23 12.19
N TRP A 273 -0.99 0.64 10.93
CA TRP A 273 -0.75 2.04 10.57
C TRP A 273 -1.52 2.42 9.31
N ILE A 274 -1.82 3.70 9.19
CA ILE A 274 -2.65 4.24 8.12
C ILE A 274 -2.07 5.54 7.55
N ARG A 275 -2.17 5.71 6.24
CA ARG A 275 -1.86 6.96 5.52
C ARG A 275 -3.13 7.39 4.79
N GLU A 276 -3.55 8.63 5.03
CA GLU A 276 -4.72 9.18 4.35
C GLU A 276 -4.36 9.48 2.89
N LEU A 277 -5.27 9.16 1.96
CA LEU A 277 -5.09 9.42 0.53
C LEU A 277 -5.97 10.59 0.12
N ALA A 278 -5.45 11.43 -0.77
CA ALA A 278 -6.25 12.46 -1.43
C ALA A 278 -7.25 11.81 -2.39
N ASP A 279 -8.41 12.45 -2.54
CA ASP A 279 -9.59 11.96 -3.27
C ASP A 279 -9.94 12.78 -4.51
#